data_AF-A0A9D6NAU0-F1
#
_entry.id   AF-A0A9D6NAU0-F1
#
_cell.length_a   1.000
_cell.length_b   1.000
_cell.length_c   1.000
_cell.angle_alpha   90.00
_cell.angle_beta   90.00
_cell.angle_gamma   90.00
#
_symmetry.space_group_name_H-M   'P 1'
#
loop_
_entity.id
_entity.type
_entity.pdbx_description
1 polymer ?
#
loop_
_entity_poly.entity_id
_entity_poly.type
_entity_poly.pdbx_seq_one_letter_code
_entity_poly.pdbx_strand_id
1 'polypeptide(L)'
;MKLWFLGGADEVGASCTLLEVDGKRILVDAGIRVHSGDRLPTIQEVAGVHAILVTHAHTDHLGALPLVHVAYPSVPFLATAPTKSLIRHPPLRRHQDHGGPLGARG
;
A
#
# COMPACT_ATOMS: atom_id res chain seq x y z
N MET A 1 8.17 21.28 -11.69
CA MET A 1 7.64 19.93 -11.42
C MET A 1 8.82 18.97 -11.32
N LYS A 2 8.79 18.06 -10.35
CA LYS A 2 9.82 17.03 -10.13
C LYS A 2 9.13 15.70 -9.82
N LEU A 3 9.74 14.59 -10.26
CA LEU A 3 9.24 13.24 -10.04
C LEU A 3 10.38 12.38 -9.49
N TRP A 4 10.13 11.63 -8.42
CA TRP A 4 11.07 10.64 -7.89
C TRP A 4 10.41 9.27 -7.90
N PHE A 5 11.07 8.31 -8.53
CA PHE A 5 10.67 6.91 -8.48
C PHE A 5 11.30 6.28 -7.24
N LEU A 6 10.46 5.89 -6.28
CA LEU A 6 10.84 5.26 -5.02
C LEU A 6 10.68 3.73 -5.09
N GLY A 7 10.03 3.25 -6.13
CA GLY A 7 9.86 1.85 -6.51
C GLY A 7 8.97 1.74 -7.75
N GLY A 8 8.99 0.58 -8.40
CA GLY A 8 8.28 0.33 -9.66
C GLY A 8 8.95 0.95 -10.90
N ALA A 9 10.20 1.39 -10.80
CA ALA A 9 11.02 1.82 -11.94
C ALA A 9 12.13 0.79 -12.18
N ASP A 10 12.20 0.28 -13.41
CA ASP A 10 13.09 -0.84 -13.81
C ASP A 10 12.83 -2.15 -13.03
N GLU A 11 11.62 -2.32 -12.50
CA GLU A 11 11.20 -3.48 -11.73
C GLU A 11 9.68 -3.72 -11.81
N VAL A 12 9.22 -4.88 -11.33
CA VAL A 12 7.80 -5.18 -11.17
C VAL A 12 7.41 -5.12 -9.70
N GLY A 13 6.46 -4.24 -9.41
CA GLY A 13 5.89 -4.00 -8.10
C GLY A 13 6.63 -2.96 -7.26
N ALA A 14 6.20 -2.80 -6.01
CA ALA A 14 6.59 -1.66 -5.15
C ALA A 14 6.35 -0.28 -5.81
N SER A 15 5.32 -0.17 -6.65
CA SER A 15 4.93 1.09 -7.28
C SER A 15 4.80 2.19 -6.23
N CYS A 16 5.66 3.20 -6.32
CA CYS A 16 5.72 4.29 -5.37
C CYS A 16 6.47 5.46 -6.02
N THR A 17 5.77 6.57 -6.22
CA THR A 17 6.34 7.75 -6.89
C THR A 17 5.98 9.00 -6.13
N LEU A 18 6.96 9.88 -5.90
CA LEU A 18 6.73 11.20 -5.34
C LEU A 18 6.63 12.21 -6.47
N LEU A 19 5.52 12.94 -6.53
CA LEU A 19 5.33 14.09 -7.41
C LEU A 19 5.45 15.37 -6.60
N GLU A 20 6.35 16.26 -6.98
CA GLU A 20 6.40 17.65 -6.48
C GLU A 20 5.99 18.62 -7.59
N VAL A 21 4.92 19.36 -7.32
CA VAL A 21 4.37 20.37 -8.23
C VAL A 21 3.73 21.48 -7.40
N ASP A 22 3.99 22.73 -7.78
CA ASP A 22 3.43 23.92 -7.10
C ASP A 22 3.62 23.93 -5.57
N GLY A 23 4.81 23.53 -5.11
CA GLY A 23 5.13 23.42 -3.68
C GLY A 23 4.39 22.31 -2.93
N LYS A 24 3.57 21.49 -3.60
CA LYS A 24 2.89 20.33 -3.03
C LYS A 24 3.64 19.05 -3.38
N ARG A 25 3.67 18.12 -2.43
CA ARG A 25 4.21 16.76 -2.59
C ARG A 25 3.07 15.76 -2.54
N ILE A 26 2.87 15.01 -3.61
CA ILE A 26 1.83 13.99 -3.73
C ILE A 26 2.53 12.64 -3.85
N LEU A 27 2.25 11.73 -2.93
CA LEU A 27 2.71 10.36 -3.03
C LEU A 27 1.71 9.57 -3.89
N VAL A 28 2.17 8.99 -4.98
CA VAL A 28 1.38 8.16 -5.88
C VAL A 28 1.75 6.71 -5.63
N ASP A 29 0.76 5.95 -5.16
CA ASP A 29 0.88 4.56 -4.72
C ASP A 29 1.86 4.33 -3.56
N ALA A 30 1.71 3.18 -2.91
CA ALA A 30 2.58 2.68 -1.85
C ALA A 30 2.55 1.15 -1.90
N GLY A 31 3.15 0.60 -2.95
CA GLY A 31 3.17 -0.81 -3.27
C GLY A 31 4.12 -1.68 -2.47
N ILE A 32 4.11 -2.98 -2.76
CA ILE A 32 5.17 -3.91 -2.36
C ILE A 32 5.60 -4.82 -3.51
N ARG A 33 6.84 -5.33 -3.46
CA ARG A 33 7.27 -6.44 -4.30
C ARG A 33 6.70 -7.75 -3.72
N VAL A 34 6.01 -8.52 -4.55
CA VAL A 34 5.32 -9.75 -4.11
C VAL A 34 6.28 -10.94 -3.98
N HIS A 35 7.31 -10.99 -4.83
CA HIS A 35 8.23 -12.13 -4.94
C HIS A 35 9.69 -11.79 -4.56
N SER A 36 9.89 -10.75 -3.75
CA SER A 36 11.21 -10.31 -3.29
C SER A 36 11.32 -10.38 -1.76
N GLY A 37 12.53 -10.61 -1.24
CA GLY A 37 12.84 -10.45 0.18
C GLY A 37 12.85 -8.98 0.62
N ASP A 38 13.29 -8.08 -0.27
CA ASP A 38 13.15 -6.64 -0.10
C ASP A 38 11.84 -6.17 -0.73
N ARG A 39 10.81 -6.01 0.10
CA ARG A 39 9.43 -5.81 -0.34
C ARG A 39 9.04 -4.34 -0.46
N LEU A 40 9.70 -3.44 0.26
CA LEU A 40 9.24 -2.06 0.40
C LEU A 40 9.91 -1.15 -0.64
N PRO A 41 9.20 -0.13 -1.16
CA PRO A 41 9.83 0.98 -1.83
C PRO A 41 10.68 1.81 -0.83
N THR A 42 11.52 2.73 -1.32
CA THR A 42 12.33 3.65 -0.52
C THR A 42 11.50 4.77 0.13
N ILE A 43 10.39 4.40 0.75
CA ILE A 43 9.35 5.30 1.26
C ILE A 43 9.78 6.06 2.51
N GLN A 44 10.76 5.53 3.24
CA GLN A 44 11.35 6.15 4.42
C GLN A 44 12.12 7.44 4.09
N GLU A 45 12.50 7.63 2.82
CA GLU A 45 13.20 8.82 2.33
C GLU A 45 12.25 9.99 2.04
N VAL A 46 10.93 9.76 2.11
CA VAL A 46 9.91 10.77 1.80
C VAL A 46 9.54 11.56 3.05
N ALA A 47 9.56 12.89 2.92
CA ALA A 47 9.05 13.83 3.92
C ALA A 47 8.08 14.85 3.31
N GLY A 48 7.16 15.37 4.13
CA GLY A 48 6.28 16.48 3.74
C GLY A 48 5.21 16.13 2.71
N VAL A 49 4.65 14.91 2.77
CA VAL A 49 3.55 14.49 1.90
C VAL A 49 2.29 15.30 2.21
N HIS A 50 1.67 15.86 1.18
CA HIS A 50 0.44 16.68 1.28
C HIS A 50 -0.81 15.92 0.83
N ALA A 51 -0.65 14.88 0.03
CA ALA A 51 -1.73 13.99 -0.42
C ALA A 51 -1.15 12.63 -0.79
N ILE A 52 -1.95 11.59 -0.62
CA ILE A 52 -1.65 10.23 -1.08
C ILE A 52 -2.71 9.87 -2.13
N LEU A 53 -2.28 9.52 -3.33
CA LEU A 53 -3.14 9.06 -4.43
C LEU A 53 -2.87 7.57 -4.67
N VAL A 54 -3.89 6.73 -4.61
CA VAL A 54 -3.78 5.32 -5.02
C VAL A 54 -4.54 5.08 -6.31
N THR A 55 -3.83 4.54 -7.29
CA THR A 55 -4.34 4.34 -8.65
C THR A 55 -5.38 3.24 -8.70
N HIS A 56 -5.08 2.07 -8.13
CA HIS A 56 -5.96 0.91 -8.11
C HIS A 56 -5.61 -0.09 -6.98
N ALA A 57 -6.44 -1.12 -6.81
CA ALA A 57 -6.44 -1.98 -5.64
C ALA A 57 -5.51 -3.20 -5.70
N HIS A 58 -4.46 -3.17 -6.52
CA HIS A 58 -3.48 -4.27 -6.53
C HIS A 58 -2.46 -4.13 -5.41
N THR A 59 -2.02 -5.27 -4.87
CA THR A 59 -1.09 -5.33 -3.73
C THR A 59 0.24 -4.64 -4.02
N ASP A 60 0.70 -4.67 -5.26
CA ASP A 60 1.92 -4.02 -5.70
C ASP A 60 1.79 -2.49 -5.89
N HIS A 61 0.61 -1.92 -5.60
CA HIS A 61 0.32 -0.49 -5.54
C HIS A 61 -0.14 0.00 -4.15
N LEU A 62 -0.62 -0.87 -3.26
CA LEU A 62 -1.10 -0.48 -1.93
C LEU A 62 -0.53 -1.29 -0.75
N GLY A 63 0.30 -2.29 -1.01
CA GLY A 63 0.76 -3.23 0.02
C GLY A 63 1.54 -2.58 1.18
N ALA A 64 2.17 -1.43 0.94
CA ALA A 64 2.89 -0.63 1.95
C ALA A 64 2.05 0.54 2.48
N LEU A 65 0.83 0.74 1.98
CA LEU A 65 -0.06 1.85 2.36
C LEU A 65 -0.32 1.97 3.87
N PRO A 66 -0.44 0.87 4.67
CA PRO A 66 -0.57 0.99 6.12
C PRO A 66 0.61 1.72 6.78
N LEU A 67 1.83 1.55 6.28
CA LEU A 67 3.02 2.25 6.81
C LEU A 67 2.93 3.75 6.53
N VAL A 68 2.50 4.12 5.34
CA VAL A 68 2.29 5.52 4.94
C VAL A 68 1.20 6.16 5.80
N HIS A 69 0.10 5.45 6.04
CA HIS A 69 -1.00 5.98 6.82
C HIS A 69 -0.59 6.25 8.27
N VAL A 70 0.23 5.38 8.88
CA VAL A 70 0.78 5.61 10.22
C VAL A 70 1.72 6.82 10.25
N ALA A 71 2.57 6.98 9.24
CA ALA A 71 3.49 8.13 9.15
C ALA A 71 2.77 9.45 8.87
N TYR A 72 1.65 9.40 8.14
CA TYR A 72 0.90 10.56 7.64
C TYR A 72 -0.61 10.45 7.95
N PRO A 73 -1.01 10.37 9.23
CA PRO A 73 -2.38 10.01 9.61
C PRO A 73 -3.42 11.06 9.22
N SER A 74 -3.02 12.32 9.11
CA SER A 74 -3.90 13.45 8.75
C SER A 74 -3.85 13.82 7.26
N VAL A 75 -3.00 13.14 6.47
CA VAL A 75 -2.84 13.45 5.05
C VAL A 75 -4.02 12.87 4.26
N PRO A 76 -4.64 13.64 3.36
CA PRO A 76 -5.77 13.16 2.58
C PRO A 76 -5.39 11.99 1.68
N PHE A 77 -6.24 10.96 1.72
CA PHE A 77 -6.17 9.78 0.89
C PHE A 77 -7.18 9.83 -0.26
N LEU A 78 -6.66 9.85 -1.48
CA LEU A 78 -7.42 9.96 -2.73
C LEU A 78 -7.35 8.63 -3.48
N ALA A 79 -8.52 8.09 -3.82
CA ALA A 79 -8.69 6.96 -4.71
C ALA A 79 -10.15 6.90 -5.17
N THR A 80 -10.42 6.15 -6.23
CA THR A 80 -11.78 5.90 -6.72
C THR A 80 -12.61 5.14 -5.68
N ALA A 81 -13.95 5.19 -5.80
CA ALA A 81 -14.83 4.47 -4.89
C ALA A 81 -14.57 2.94 -4.88
N PRO A 82 -14.36 2.24 -6.02
CA PRO A 82 -14.00 0.82 -6.02
C PRO A 82 -12.70 0.53 -5.27
N THR A 83 -11.63 1.30 -5.51
CA THR A 83 -10.34 1.13 -4.82
C THR A 83 -10.49 1.31 -3.31
N LYS A 84 -11.22 2.35 -2.89
CA LYS A 84 -11.52 2.60 -1.46
C LYS A 84 -12.31 1.46 -0.82
N SER A 85 -13.23 0.82 -1.55
CA SER A 85 -13.99 -0.33 -1.04
C SER A 85 -13.08 -1.51 -0.71
N LEU A 86 -12.12 -1.81 -1.59
CA LEU A 86 -11.20 -2.94 -1.42
C LEU A 86 -10.17 -2.71 -0.32
N ILE A 87 -9.70 -1.47 -0.13
CA ILE A 87 -8.78 -1.12 0.96
C ILE A 87 -9.47 -1.20 2.33
N ARG A 88 -10.77 -0.91 2.40
CA ARG A 88 -11.56 -0.94 3.66
C ARG A 88 -11.95 -2.34 4.12
N HIS A 89 -11.74 -3.38 3.30
CA HIS A 89 -11.92 -4.74 3.78
C HIS A 89 -10.69 -5.12 4.61
N PRO A 90 -10.84 -5.43 5.91
CA PRO A 90 -9.77 -6.13 6.62
C PRO A 90 -9.43 -7.39 5.81
N PRO A 91 -8.15 -7.79 5.71
CA PRO A 91 -7.78 -8.98 4.96
C PRO A 91 -8.69 -10.10 5.45
N LEU A 92 -9.49 -10.65 4.52
CA LEU A 92 -10.40 -11.76 4.79
C LEU A 92 -9.63 -12.75 5.67
N ARG A 93 -10.16 -12.98 6.88
CA ARG A 93 -9.61 -13.96 7.82
C ARG A 93 -9.24 -15.18 6.99
N ARG A 94 -7.94 -15.51 6.94
CA ARG A 94 -7.52 -16.80 6.38
C ARG A 94 -8.40 -17.85 7.04
N HIS A 95 -8.92 -18.73 6.21
CA HIS A 95 -9.65 -19.93 6.57
C HIS A 95 -8.77 -20.79 7.51
N GLN A 96 -8.71 -20.43 8.80
CA GLN A 96 -8.30 -21.29 9.90
C GLN A 96 -9.60 -21.80 10.49
N ASP A 97 -10.12 -22.89 9.95
CA ASP A 97 -11.10 -23.77 10.59
C ASP A 97 -11.11 -25.13 9.88
N HIS A 98 -9.97 -25.81 9.91
CA HIS A 98 -9.90 -27.27 9.84
C HIS A 98 -8.93 -27.75 10.91
N GLY A 99 -9.44 -27.91 12.13
CA GLY A 99 -8.66 -28.36 13.28
C GLY A 99 -9.44 -28.36 14.59
N GLY A 100 -10.69 -28.83 14.59
CA GLY A 100 -11.43 -29.18 15.82
C GLY A 100 -11.24 -30.66 16.15
N PRO A 101 -11.16 -31.04 17.45
CA PRO A 101 -10.57 -32.30 17.87
C PRO A 101 -11.44 -33.53 17.56
N LEU A 102 -10.76 -34.60 17.17
CA LEU A 102 -11.29 -35.95 17.15
C LEU A 102 -11.77 -36.38 18.54
N GLY A 103 -12.96 -36.95 18.62
CA GLY A 103 -13.29 -37.97 19.61
C GLY A 103 -14.20 -37.52 20.77
N ALA A 104 -15.49 -37.82 20.62
CA ALA A 104 -16.31 -38.38 21.69
C ALA A 104 -17.51 -39.10 21.04
N ARG A 105 -17.30 -40.37 20.68
CA ARG A 105 -18.35 -41.37 20.52
C ARG A 105 -18.13 -42.39 21.64
N GLY A 106 -19.19 -42.74 22.36
CA GLY A 106 -19.21 -43.81 23.37
C GLY A 106 -19.33 -43.27 24.77
#